data_AF-A0A945B1T3-F1
#
_entry.id   AF-A0A945B1T3-F1
#
_cell.length_a   1.000
_cell.length_b   1.000
_cell.length_c   1.000
_cell.angle_alpha   90.00
_cell.angle_beta   90.00
_cell.angle_gamma   90.00
#
_symmetry.space_group_name_H-M   'P 1'
#
loop_
_entity.id
_entity.type
_entity.pdbx_description
1 polymer ?
#
loop_
_entity_poly.entity_id
_entity_poly.type
_entity_poly.pdbx_seq_one_letter_code
_entity_poly.pdbx_strand_id
1 'polypeptide(L)' 'MGFGGISIWSLLLILAIVVLLFGTKKLRNVGGDLGGAIRSFKKSIKDEDQAHAKTDMSDSKNEGNVIEGKATEEKDKV' A
#
# COMPACT_ATOMS: atom_id res chain seq x y z
N MET A 1 3.06 -28.44 21.27
CA MET A 1 1.63 -28.03 21.33
C MET A 1 1.44 -26.83 20.40
N GLY A 2 1.70 -27.03 19.10
CA GLY A 2 1.76 -25.95 18.12
C GLY A 2 0.38 -25.52 17.63
N PHE A 3 0.35 -24.46 16.83
CA PHE A 3 -0.83 -23.82 16.20
C PHE A 3 -1.73 -24.74 15.33
N GLY A 4 -1.56 -26.06 15.36
CA GLY A 4 -2.35 -27.05 14.62
C GLY A 4 -3.81 -27.22 15.08
N GLY A 5 -4.27 -26.43 16.06
CA GLY A 5 -5.68 -26.35 16.47
C GLY A 5 -6.42 -25.10 15.97
N ILE A 6 -5.72 -24.15 15.34
CA ILE A 6 -6.36 -22.97 14.75
C ILE A 6 -6.85 -23.34 13.36
N SER A 7 -8.06 -23.91 13.31
CA SER A 7 -8.75 -24.18 12.06
C SER A 7 -9.09 -22.86 11.35
N ILE A 8 -8.99 -22.82 10.03
CA ILE A 8 -9.40 -21.66 9.22
C ILE A 8 -10.86 -21.25 9.54
N TRP A 9 -11.70 -22.22 9.89
CA TRP A 9 -13.10 -22.00 10.27
C TRP A 9 -13.27 -21.24 11.58
N SER A 10 -12.42 -21.48 12.57
CA SER A 10 -12.49 -20.72 13.82
C SER A 10 -12.00 -19.28 13.61
N LEU A 11 -10.99 -19.08 12.78
CA LEU A 11 -10.48 -17.75 12.45
C LEU A 11 -11.53 -16.89 11.72
N LEU A 12 -12.31 -17.47 10.79
CA LEU A 12 -13.41 -16.78 10.12
C LEU A 12 -14.53 -16.38 11.09
N LEU A 13 -14.89 -17.25 12.04
CA LEU A 13 -15.92 -16.96 13.03
C LEU A 13 -15.47 -15.83 13.98
N ILE A 14 -14.22 -15.84 14.42
CA ILE A 14 -13.64 -14.76 15.23
C ILE A 14 -13.63 -13.45 14.43
N LEU A 15 -13.20 -13.49 13.16
CA LEU A 15 -13.20 -12.32 12.29
C LEU A 15 -14.62 -11.73 12.15
N ALA A 16 -15.64 -12.57 11.95
CA ALA A 16 -17.02 -12.13 11.85
C ALA A 16 -17.48 -11.39 13.12
N ILE A 17 -17.16 -11.92 14.30
CA ILE A 17 -17.48 -11.27 15.58
C ILE A 17 -16.76 -9.92 15.69
N VAL A 18 -15.47 -9.86 15.38
CA VAL A 18 -14.70 -8.60 15.41
C VAL A 18 -15.31 -7.56 14.46
N VAL A 19 -15.68 -7.95 13.24
CA VAL A 19 -16.33 -7.06 12.26
C VAL A 19 -17.68 -6.56 12.78
N LEU A 20 -18.46 -7.39 13.46
CA LEU A 20 -19.75 -6.98 14.06
C LEU A 20 -19.56 -6.02 15.23
N LEU A 21 -18.55 -6.23 16.08
CA LEU A 21 -18.28 -5.37 17.24
C LEU A 21 -17.74 -3.99 16.83
N PHE A 22 -16.79 -3.96 15.89
CA PHE A 22 -16.16 -2.71 15.45
C PHE A 22 -16.93 -2.02 14.31
N GLY A 23 -17.79 -2.76 13.60
CA GLY A 23 -18.44 -2.34 12.38
C GLY A 23 -17.48 -2.26 11.18
N THR A 24 -18.03 -2.42 9.97
CA THR A 24 -17.24 -2.36 8.73
C THR A 24 -16.66 -0.98 8.44
N LYS A 25 -17.26 0.10 8.97
CA LYS A 25 -16.82 1.48 8.73
C LYS A 25 -15.47 1.80 9.40
N LYS A 26 -15.29 1.43 10.68
CA LYS A 26 -14.01 1.60 11.37
C LYS A 26 -12.95 0.65 10.80
N LEU A 27 -13.34 -0.59 10.52
CA LEU A 27 -12.43 -1.58 9.97
C LEU A 27 -11.92 -1.19 8.57
N ARG A 28 -12.76 -0.56 7.73
CA ARG A 28 -12.33 -0.04 6.43
C ARG A 28 -11.41 1.16 6.55
N ASN A 29 -11.69 2.09 7.47
CA ASN A 29 -10.86 3.27 7.66
C ASN A 29 -9.45 2.88 8.12
N VAL A 30 -9.35 2.08 9.18
CA VAL A 30 -8.07 1.62 9.73
C VAL A 30 -7.41 0.56 8.82
N GLY A 31 -8.21 -0.32 8.22
CA GLY A 31 -7.72 -1.36 7.30
C GLY A 31 -7.19 -0.79 5.98
N GLY A 32 -7.68 0.36 5.52
CA GLY A 32 -7.12 1.06 4.37
C GLY A 32 -5.70 1.55 4.63
N ASP A 33 -5.49 2.22 5.76
CA ASP A 33 -4.18 2.77 6.15
C ASP A 33 -3.15 1.65 6.40
N LEU A 34 -3.53 0.65 7.19
CA LEU A 34 -2.67 -0.51 7.49
C LEU A 34 -2.46 -1.40 6.26
N GLY A 35 -3.52 -1.61 5.47
CA GLY A 35 -3.45 -2.41 4.24
C GLY A 35 -2.56 -1.76 3.18
N GLY A 36 -2.58 -0.43 3.06
CA GLY A 36 -1.69 0.32 2.19
C GLY A 36 -0.22 0.14 2.59
N ALA A 37 0.10 0.29 3.88
CA ALA A 37 1.46 0.11 4.39
C ALA A 37 1.97 -1.33 4.17
N ILE A 38 1.15 -2.34 4.48
CA ILE A 38 1.50 -3.75 4.28
C ILE A 38 1.66 -4.08 2.79
N ARG A 39 0.83 -3.49 1.91
CA ARG A 39 0.93 -3.68 0.46
C ARG A 39 2.24 -3.13 -0.10
N SER A 40 2.65 -1.94 0.32
CA SER A 40 3.94 -1.35 -0.06
C SER A 40 5.11 -2.17 0.47
N PHE A 41 5.05 -2.61 1.73
CA PHE A 41 6.07 -3.50 2.32
C PHE A 41 6.20 -4.82 1.57
N LYS A 42 5.08 -5.50 1.26
CA LYS A 42 5.08 -6.72 0.46
C LYS A 42 5.63 -6.48 -0.95
N LYS A 43 5.31 -5.33 -1.56
CA LYS A 43 5.80 -4.97 -2.88
C LYS A 43 7.32 -4.78 -2.87
N SER A 44 7.86 -4.03 -1.91
CA SER A 44 9.30 -3.84 -1.77
C SER A 44 10.03 -5.16 -1.54
N ILE A 45 9.53 -6.04 -0.66
CA ILE A 45 10.13 -7.36 -0.46
C ILE A 45 10.11 -8.19 -1.75
N LYS A 46 8.99 -8.20 -2.46
CA LYS A 46 8.88 -8.93 -3.72
C LYS A 46 9.75 -8.33 -4.82
N ASP A 47 9.92 -7.01 -4.86
CA ASP A 47 10.77 -6.33 -5.83
C ASP A 47 12.27 -6.58 -5.52
N GLU A 48 12.67 -6.71 -4.25
CA GLU A 48 14.01 -7.19 -3.86
C GLU A 48 14.23 -8.66 -4.28
N ASP A 49 13.22 -9.53 -4.06
CA ASP A 49 13.27 -10.93 -4.50
C ASP A 49 13.28 -11.06 -6.04
N GLN A 50 12.65 -10.14 -6.76
CA GLN A 50 12.62 -10.10 -8.24
C GLN A 50 13.81 -9.36 -8.84
N ALA A 51 14.45 -8.43 -8.12
CA ALA A 51 15.68 -7.77 -8.53
C ALA A 51 16.85 -8.77 -8.61
N HIS A 52 16.77 -9.88 -7.88
CA HIS A 52 17.66 -11.04 -8.06
C HIS A 52 17.32 -11.91 -9.29
N ALA A 53 16.20 -11.68 -9.98
CA ALA A 53 15.72 -12.53 -11.09
C ALA A 53 15.39 -11.80 -12.42
N LYS A 54 15.35 -10.46 -12.46
CA LYS A 54 14.92 -9.69 -13.63
C LYS A 54 15.69 -8.37 -13.77
N THR A 55 16.89 -8.44 -14.33
CA THR A 55 17.63 -7.27 -14.81
C THR A 55 17.19 -6.82 -16.21
N ASP A 56 16.18 -7.44 -16.83
CA ASP A 56 15.71 -7.03 -18.16
C ASP A 56 14.22 -6.65 -18.20
N MET A 57 13.98 -5.50 -18.84
CA MET A 57 12.71 -4.92 -19.31
C MET A 57 11.97 -3.93 -18.39
N SER A 58 12.32 -2.66 -18.61
CA SER A 58 11.48 -1.45 -18.67
C SER A 58 9.96 -1.69 -18.65
N ASP A 59 9.23 -0.92 -17.83
CA ASP A 59 7.98 -0.32 -18.28
C ASP A 59 7.72 1.02 -17.58
N SER A 60 7.84 2.06 -18.39
CA SER A 60 7.30 3.40 -18.18
C SER A 60 5.77 3.32 -18.19
N LYS A 61 5.11 3.71 -17.09
CA LYS A 61 3.78 4.32 -17.23
C LYS A 61 3.35 5.20 -16.06
N ASN A 62 2.89 6.38 -16.47
CA ASN A 62 1.82 7.20 -15.91
C ASN A 62 2.16 8.33 -14.94
N GLU A 63 2.48 9.48 -15.55
CA GLU A 63 1.61 10.66 -15.56
C GLU A 63 0.96 11.09 -14.25
N GLY A 64 1.33 12.28 -13.78
CA GLY A 64 0.49 13.04 -12.86
C GLY A 64 1.21 14.12 -12.06
N ASN A 65 1.22 15.34 -12.61
CA ASN A 65 1.27 16.63 -11.91
C ASN A 65 2.64 17.32 -11.76
N VAL A 66 3.14 17.90 -12.85
CA VAL A 66 3.98 19.10 -12.80
C VAL A 66 3.07 20.29 -13.07
N ILE A 67 2.68 21.03 -12.03
CA ILE A 67 2.00 22.32 -12.18
C ILE A 67 3.08 23.40 -12.10
N GLU A 68 3.29 23.98 -13.26
CA GLU A 68 4.09 25.11 -13.66
C GLU A 68 3.95 26.30 -12.70
N GLY A 69 5.00 26.57 -11.91
CA GLY A 69 5.12 27.77 -11.08
C GLY A 69 5.40 28.98 -11.95
N LYS A 70 4.47 29.94 -11.94
CA LYS A 70 4.46 31.16 -12.74
C LYS A 70 5.75 31.99 -12.65
N ALA A 71 6.08 32.57 -13.80
CA ALA A 71 7.09 33.59 -14.05
C ALA A 71 7.19 34.68 -12.98
N THR A 72 8.40 34.91 -12.49
CA THR A 72 8.86 36.24 -12.07
C THR A 72 10.01 36.64 -12.97
N GLU A 73 9.65 37.35 -14.04
CA GLU A 73 10.56 38.20 -14.80
C GLU A 73 10.74 39.47 -13.97
N GLU A 74 11.85 39.62 -13.25
CA GLU A 74 12.30 40.93 -12.78
C GLU A 74 13.55 41.30 -13.59
N LYS A 75 13.35 42.32 -14.44
CA LYS A 75 14.29 42.85 -15.40
C LYS A 75 15.48 43.48 -14.69
N ASP A 76 16.66 43.04 -15.11
CA ASP A 76 17.89 43.84 -15.12
C ASP A 76 17.62 45.19 -15.80
N LYS A 77 18.07 46.30 -15.18
CA LYS A 77 18.63 47.54 -15.80
C LYS A 77 18.38 48.79 -14.94
N VAL A 78 19.42 49.27 -14.24
CA VAL A 78 20.15 50.55 -14.46
C VAL A 78 21.35 50.67 -13.53
#